data_AF-A0A6B0X5A7-F1
#
_entry.id   AF-A0A6B0X5A7-F1
#
_cell.length_a   1.000
_cell.length_b   1.000
_cell.length_c   1.000
_cell.angle_alpha   90.00
_cell.angle_beta   90.00
_cell.angle_gamma   90.00
#
_symmetry.space_group_name_H-M   'P 1'
#
loop_
_entity.id
_entity.type
_entity.pdbx_description
1 polymer ?
#
loop_
_entity_poly.entity_id
_entity_poly.type
_entity_poly.pdbx_seq_one_letter_code
_entity_poly.pdbx_strand_id
1 'polypeptide(L)'
;MQGRRQPASRRTVRPSQSQSRSSGSGRRRRRPQARVSAVRFVDTNVLIYAASPAPDEADKQRSAQRLLEEGDLALSVQVLQEFYHQATRSNRLGAITQEDALQFIESIRHFPVQDITLDVFHAATSISRRFRLSYWDGAILAAARTLGCDAVYSEDLSSEQDYDGLRVIDPFTDQ
;
A
#
# COMPACT_ATOMS: atom_id res chain seq x y z
N MET A 1 -8.39 49.01 71.90
CA MET A 1 -8.21 50.48 71.79
C MET A 1 -6.96 50.77 70.98
N GLN A 2 -6.98 51.82 70.14
CA GLN A 2 -5.85 52.71 69.72
C GLN A 2 -4.48 52.08 69.33
N GLY A 3 -3.78 52.46 68.26
CA GLY A 3 -4.11 53.41 67.20
C GLY A 3 -2.94 53.64 66.20
N ARG A 4 -3.32 53.99 64.97
CA ARG A 4 -2.75 55.08 64.13
C ARG A 4 -1.22 55.25 63.90
N ARG A 5 -0.90 55.28 62.59
CA ARG A 5 0.01 56.20 61.83
C ARG A 5 1.37 55.68 61.32
N GLN A 6 1.49 55.73 59.98
CA GLN A 6 2.71 55.78 59.15
C GLN A 6 3.45 57.14 59.35
N PRO A 7 4.68 57.40 58.81
CA PRO A 7 4.86 57.69 57.37
C PRO A 7 6.26 57.44 56.72
N ALA A 8 6.29 57.63 55.39
CA ALA A 8 7.41 58.09 54.52
C ALA A 8 8.68 57.21 54.34
N SER A 9 9.44 57.18 53.24
CA SER A 9 9.34 57.57 51.80
C SER A 9 10.73 58.02 51.34
N ARG A 10 11.44 57.27 50.46
CA ARG A 10 12.18 57.79 49.27
C ARG A 10 13.08 56.75 48.54
N ARG A 11 12.57 56.28 47.40
CA ARG A 11 13.16 56.39 46.04
C ARG A 11 14.70 56.27 45.85
N THR A 12 15.17 55.08 45.47
CA THR A 12 16.34 54.73 44.61
C THR A 12 16.30 53.21 44.30
N VAL A 13 16.75 52.63 43.17
CA VAL A 13 16.92 53.10 41.77
C VAL A 13 16.90 51.88 40.78
N ARG A 14 17.55 51.90 39.61
CA ARG A 14 17.65 50.83 38.58
C ARG A 14 19.11 50.71 38.07
N PRO A 15 19.53 49.71 37.25
CA PRO A 15 18.99 48.37 36.97
C PRO A 15 20.06 47.23 36.92
N SER A 16 19.66 45.95 36.85
CA SER A 16 20.43 44.94 36.08
C SER A 16 19.62 43.70 35.68
N GLN A 17 19.38 43.61 34.37
CA GLN A 17 19.31 42.43 33.50
C GLN A 17 18.81 41.08 34.05
N SER A 18 17.70 40.66 33.44
CA SER A 18 17.27 39.27 33.26
C SER A 18 18.38 38.33 32.75
N GLN A 19 18.38 37.09 33.24
CA GLN A 19 18.44 35.94 32.33
C GLN A 19 17.70 34.72 32.91
N SER A 20 16.72 34.25 32.14
CA SER A 20 15.87 33.10 32.44
C SER A 20 16.64 31.80 32.33
N ARG A 21 16.52 30.92 33.34
CA ARG A 21 16.95 29.52 33.20
C ARG A 21 16.04 28.81 32.20
N SER A 22 16.58 28.50 31.02
CA SER A 22 15.89 27.71 30.00
C SER A 22 15.77 26.24 30.45
N SER A 23 14.56 25.79 30.71
CA SER A 23 14.24 24.37 30.80
C SER A 23 14.41 23.74 29.41
N GLY A 24 15.47 22.94 29.26
CA GLY A 24 15.77 22.23 28.01
C GLY A 24 14.69 21.21 27.67
N SER A 25 13.70 21.62 26.86
CA SER A 25 12.72 20.72 26.26
C SER A 25 13.43 19.84 25.24
N GLY A 26 13.95 18.70 25.72
CA GLY A 26 14.52 17.66 24.89
C GLY A 26 13.43 17.07 23.99
N ARG A 27 13.31 17.60 22.77
CA ARG A 27 12.56 16.95 21.68
C ARG A 27 13.15 15.55 21.49
N ARG A 28 12.55 14.55 22.14
CA ARG A 28 12.75 13.14 21.82
C ARG A 28 12.44 12.97 20.35
N ARG A 29 13.49 12.90 19.52
CA ARG A 29 13.36 12.46 18.12
C ARG A 29 12.70 11.08 18.19
N ARG A 30 11.45 10.97 17.73
CA ARG A 30 10.83 9.67 17.52
C ARG A 30 11.78 8.88 16.63
N ARG A 31 12.24 7.71 17.12
CA ARG A 31 12.93 6.76 16.25
C ARG A 31 11.98 6.48 15.07
N PRO A 32 12.48 6.34 13.83
CA PRO A 32 11.70 5.72 12.78
C PRO A 32 11.22 4.38 13.33
N GLN A 33 9.89 4.21 13.40
CA GLN A 33 9.33 2.91 13.68
C GLN A 33 9.74 2.04 12.50
N ALA A 34 10.43 0.93 12.75
CA ALA A 34 10.84 0.03 11.68
C ALA A 34 9.59 -0.28 10.86
N ARG A 35 9.64 -0.06 9.54
CA ARG A 35 8.58 -0.54 8.65
C ARG A 35 8.50 -2.04 8.91
N VAL A 36 7.37 -2.50 9.44
CA VAL A 36 6.95 -3.89 9.26
C VAL A 36 7.03 -4.12 7.75
N SER A 37 7.66 -5.20 7.30
CA SER A 37 7.73 -5.55 5.88
C SER A 37 6.32 -5.53 5.32
N ALA A 38 6.01 -4.50 4.53
CA ALA A 38 4.65 -4.20 4.16
C ALA A 38 4.29 -5.11 2.99
N VAL A 39 3.42 -6.08 3.25
CA VAL A 39 2.95 -7.00 2.22
C VAL A 39 2.25 -6.18 1.14
N ARG A 40 2.57 -6.44 -0.12
CA ARG A 40 1.99 -5.73 -1.27
C ARG A 40 1.11 -6.69 -2.05
N PHE A 41 -0.05 -6.22 -2.47
CA PHE A 41 -0.97 -7.03 -3.25
C PHE A 41 -0.58 -7.01 -4.74
N VAL A 42 -0.74 -8.14 -5.42
CA VAL A 42 -0.42 -8.27 -6.86
C VAL A 42 -1.72 -8.47 -7.65
N ASP A 43 -1.89 -7.63 -8.68
CA ASP A 43 -3.02 -7.68 -9.61
C ASP A 43 -2.80 -8.70 -10.74
N THR A 44 -3.87 -9.03 -11.47
CA THR A 44 -3.88 -10.03 -12.55
C THR A 44 -2.89 -9.69 -13.67
N ASN A 45 -2.76 -8.41 -14.05
CA ASN A 45 -1.86 -7.98 -15.13
C ASN A 45 -0.39 -8.39 -14.88
N VAL A 46 0.11 -8.27 -13.64
CA VAL A 46 1.45 -8.73 -13.26
C VAL A 46 1.64 -10.23 -13.50
N LEU A 47 0.70 -11.07 -13.04
CA LEU A 47 0.79 -12.53 -13.24
C LEU A 47 0.76 -12.88 -14.73
N ILE A 48 -0.08 -12.18 -15.50
CA ILE A 48 -0.20 -12.35 -16.95
C ILE A 48 1.13 -12.06 -17.66
N TYR A 49 1.80 -10.95 -17.33
CA TYR A 49 3.12 -10.65 -17.92
C TYR A 49 4.20 -11.62 -17.45
N ALA A 50 4.21 -12.01 -16.17
CA ALA A 50 5.22 -12.94 -15.64
C ALA A 50 5.20 -14.31 -16.35
N ALA A 51 4.01 -14.80 -16.71
CA ALA A 51 3.81 -16.08 -17.40
C ALA A 51 3.86 -15.98 -18.93
N SER A 52 3.82 -14.79 -19.52
CA SER A 52 3.71 -14.63 -20.97
C SER A 52 5.02 -14.97 -21.71
N PRO A 53 4.98 -15.83 -22.76
CA PRO A 53 6.11 -16.07 -23.64
C PRO A 53 6.19 -15.08 -24.82
N ALA A 54 5.34 -14.03 -24.86
CA ALA A 54 5.26 -13.08 -25.97
C ALA A 54 6.53 -12.19 -26.05
N PRO A 55 7.30 -12.18 -27.16
CA PRO A 55 8.55 -11.44 -27.24
C PRO A 55 8.42 -9.92 -27.10
N ASP A 56 7.25 -9.37 -27.45
CA ASP A 56 6.89 -7.96 -27.31
C ASP A 56 6.49 -7.56 -25.87
N GLU A 57 6.16 -8.54 -25.02
CA GLU A 57 5.94 -8.34 -23.58
C GLU A 57 7.21 -8.62 -22.75
N ALA A 58 8.34 -8.97 -23.38
CA ALA A 58 9.53 -9.48 -22.68
C ALA A 58 10.12 -8.54 -21.62
N ASP A 59 9.97 -7.22 -21.77
CA ASP A 59 10.46 -6.24 -20.78
C ASP A 59 9.57 -6.22 -19.54
N LYS A 60 8.24 -6.21 -19.73
CA LYS A 60 7.25 -6.36 -18.65
C LYS A 60 7.36 -7.73 -17.97
N GLN A 61 7.56 -8.80 -18.73
CA GLN A 61 7.81 -10.15 -18.21
C GLN A 61 8.98 -10.15 -17.22
N ARG A 62 10.12 -9.54 -17.58
CA ARG A 62 11.29 -9.48 -16.68
C ARG A 62 11.04 -8.64 -15.42
N SER A 63 10.30 -7.54 -15.50
CA SER A 63 9.88 -6.81 -14.29
C SER A 63 8.95 -7.63 -13.42
N ALA A 64 7.93 -8.26 -14.01
CA ALA A 64 6.95 -9.06 -13.28
C ALA A 64 7.56 -10.31 -12.63
N GLN A 65 8.51 -10.99 -13.30
CA GLN A 65 9.25 -12.12 -12.71
C GLN A 65 10.12 -11.68 -11.53
N ARG A 66 10.89 -10.60 -11.66
CA ARG A 66 11.65 -10.01 -10.53
C ARG A 66 10.76 -9.60 -9.37
N LEU A 67 9.57 -9.09 -9.67
CA LEU A 67 8.58 -8.74 -8.66
C LEU A 67 8.10 -9.98 -7.91
N LEU A 68 7.81 -11.09 -8.61
CA LEU A 68 7.44 -12.37 -7.99
C LEU A 68 8.59 -13.07 -7.26
N GLU A 69 9.84 -12.60 -7.41
CA GLU A 69 10.97 -12.98 -6.55
C GLU A 69 10.99 -12.18 -5.22
N GLU A 70 10.20 -11.10 -5.08
CA GLU A 70 9.99 -10.38 -3.82
C GLU A 70 9.13 -11.25 -2.87
N GLY A 71 9.69 -11.64 -1.72
CA GLY A 71 9.00 -12.51 -0.74
C GLY A 71 7.90 -11.83 0.09
N ASP A 72 7.59 -10.56 -0.16
CA ASP A 72 6.60 -9.76 0.59
C ASP A 72 5.38 -9.36 -0.27
N LEU A 73 4.89 -10.30 -1.06
CA LEU A 73 3.68 -10.18 -1.88
C LEU A 73 2.47 -10.96 -1.32
N ALA A 74 1.28 -10.63 -1.81
CA ALA A 74 0.03 -11.37 -1.58
C ALA A 74 -0.93 -11.27 -2.78
N LEU A 75 -1.91 -12.18 -2.81
CA LEU A 75 -2.81 -12.44 -3.94
C LEU A 75 -4.28 -12.60 -3.46
N SER A 76 -5.22 -12.76 -4.39
CA SER A 76 -6.57 -13.27 -4.11
C SER A 76 -6.94 -14.45 -4.99
N VAL A 77 -7.92 -15.23 -4.56
CA VAL A 77 -8.49 -16.31 -5.39
C VAL A 77 -9.17 -15.74 -6.65
N GLN A 78 -9.60 -14.47 -6.66
CA GLN A 78 -10.12 -13.79 -7.86
C GLN A 78 -8.99 -13.48 -8.86
N VAL A 79 -7.83 -12.98 -8.42
CA VAL A 79 -6.64 -12.79 -9.27
C VAL A 79 -6.22 -14.10 -9.92
N LEU A 80 -6.20 -15.20 -9.17
CA LEU A 80 -5.84 -16.53 -9.71
C LEU A 80 -6.86 -17.04 -10.75
N GLN A 81 -8.16 -16.78 -10.56
CA GLN A 81 -9.20 -17.13 -11.53
C GLN A 81 -9.09 -16.32 -12.82
N GLU A 82 -8.88 -15.01 -12.71
CA GLU A 82 -8.72 -14.15 -13.87
C GLU A 82 -7.43 -14.46 -14.62
N PHE A 83 -6.33 -14.72 -13.92
CA PHE A 83 -5.09 -15.20 -14.52
C PHE A 83 -5.32 -16.47 -15.32
N TYR A 84 -5.90 -17.52 -14.69
CA TYR A 84 -6.16 -18.79 -15.37
C TYR A 84 -7.06 -18.60 -16.60
N HIS A 85 -8.13 -17.79 -16.48
CA HIS A 85 -9.02 -17.50 -17.60
C HIS A 85 -8.33 -16.72 -18.73
N GLN A 86 -7.56 -15.68 -18.42
CA GLN A 86 -6.96 -14.82 -19.43
C GLN A 86 -5.70 -15.43 -20.08
N ALA A 87 -4.84 -16.09 -19.30
CA ALA A 87 -3.60 -16.70 -19.78
C ALA A 87 -3.86 -17.87 -20.74
N THR A 88 -4.95 -18.62 -20.54
CA THR A 88 -5.29 -19.81 -21.34
C THR A 88 -6.23 -19.53 -22.53
N ARG A 89 -6.63 -18.27 -22.74
CA ARG A 89 -7.50 -17.89 -23.87
C ARG A 89 -6.75 -17.98 -25.19
N SER A 90 -7.19 -18.86 -26.08
CA SER A 90 -6.59 -19.12 -27.40
C SER A 90 -6.48 -17.91 -28.34
N ASN A 91 -7.18 -16.80 -28.03
CA ASN A 91 -7.10 -15.56 -28.79
C ASN A 91 -6.15 -14.49 -28.19
N ARG A 92 -5.46 -14.81 -27.07
CA ARG A 92 -4.44 -13.95 -26.47
C ARG A 92 -3.08 -14.21 -27.14
N LEU A 93 -2.33 -13.14 -27.41
CA LEU A 93 -0.92 -13.25 -27.79
C LEU A 93 -0.10 -13.74 -26.59
N GLY A 94 0.71 -14.78 -26.77
CA GLY A 94 1.36 -15.45 -25.64
C GLY A 94 0.40 -16.25 -24.75
N ALA A 95 -0.69 -16.79 -25.30
CA ALA A 95 -1.52 -17.76 -24.59
C ALA A 95 -0.69 -19.01 -24.20
N ILE A 96 -0.80 -19.43 -22.94
CA ILE A 96 -0.14 -20.62 -22.39
C ILE A 96 -1.13 -21.79 -22.29
N THR A 97 -0.65 -23.02 -22.09
CA THR A 97 -1.57 -24.14 -21.90
C THR A 97 -2.24 -24.07 -20.52
N GLN A 98 -3.36 -24.79 -20.36
CA GLN A 98 -4.00 -24.94 -19.05
C GLN A 98 -3.09 -25.60 -18.01
N GLU A 99 -2.20 -26.49 -18.44
CA GLU A 99 -1.25 -27.15 -17.55
C GLU A 99 -0.12 -26.21 -17.12
N ASP A 100 0.43 -25.40 -18.05
CA ASP A 100 1.41 -24.35 -17.71
C ASP A 100 0.82 -23.34 -16.71
N ALA A 101 -0.44 -22.94 -16.92
CA ALA A 101 -1.13 -22.01 -16.02
C ALA A 101 -1.33 -22.60 -14.61
N LEU A 102 -1.63 -23.89 -14.49
CA LEU A 102 -1.73 -24.58 -13.20
C LEU A 102 -0.37 -24.74 -12.53
N GLN A 103 0.68 -25.08 -13.28
CA GLN A 103 2.06 -25.15 -12.77
C GLN A 103 2.54 -23.77 -12.28
N PHE A 104 2.21 -22.69 -13.00
CA PHE A 104 2.50 -21.32 -12.58
C PHE A 104 1.81 -20.97 -11.26
N ILE A 105 0.49 -21.22 -11.13
CA ILE A 105 -0.26 -20.99 -9.88
C ILE A 105 0.34 -21.79 -8.71
N GLU A 106 0.69 -23.05 -8.95
CA GLU A 106 1.35 -23.92 -7.95
C GLU A 106 2.71 -23.37 -7.52
N SER A 107 3.48 -22.74 -8.41
CA SER A 107 4.78 -22.13 -8.06
C SER A 107 4.65 -20.92 -7.12
N ILE A 108 3.60 -20.09 -7.27
CA ILE A 108 3.36 -18.88 -6.47
C ILE A 108 2.48 -19.10 -5.24
N ARG A 109 2.04 -20.34 -4.98
CA ARG A 109 1.12 -20.71 -3.88
C ARG A 109 1.63 -20.42 -2.46
N HIS A 110 2.90 -20.02 -2.33
CA HIS A 110 3.56 -19.73 -1.07
C HIS A 110 3.25 -18.31 -0.55
N PHE A 111 2.73 -17.42 -1.40
CA PHE A 111 2.20 -16.12 -0.98
C PHE A 111 0.85 -16.27 -0.24
N PRO A 112 0.51 -15.37 0.70
CA PRO A 112 -0.84 -15.29 1.25
C PRO A 112 -1.86 -15.03 0.14
N VAL A 113 -2.97 -15.79 0.17
CA VAL A 113 -4.08 -15.66 -0.80
C VAL A 113 -5.36 -15.31 -0.05
N GLN A 114 -6.02 -14.23 -0.46
CA GLN A 114 -7.33 -13.84 0.05
C GLN A 114 -8.45 -14.63 -0.62
N ASP A 115 -9.22 -15.37 0.17
CA ASP A 115 -10.45 -16.02 -0.25
C ASP A 115 -11.52 -15.03 -0.70
N ILE A 116 -12.38 -15.45 -1.63
CA ILE A 116 -13.59 -14.70 -2.00
C ILE A 116 -14.66 -14.94 -0.93
N THR A 117 -15.01 -13.89 -0.20
CA THR A 117 -16.05 -13.92 0.84
C THR A 117 -17.11 -12.84 0.59
N LEU A 118 -18.26 -12.96 1.26
CA LEU A 118 -19.29 -11.91 1.21
C LEU A 118 -18.80 -10.57 1.78
N ASP A 119 -17.91 -10.61 2.78
CA ASP A 119 -17.31 -9.40 3.35
C ASP A 119 -16.40 -8.68 2.33
N VAL A 120 -15.59 -9.44 1.58
CA VAL A 120 -14.78 -8.90 0.47
C VAL A 120 -15.70 -8.32 -0.62
N PHE A 121 -16.81 -8.99 -0.96
CA PHE A 121 -17.80 -8.47 -1.92
C PHE A 121 -18.46 -7.16 -1.45
N HIS A 122 -18.85 -7.07 -0.18
CA HIS A 122 -19.45 -5.84 0.39
C HIS A 122 -18.43 -4.70 0.51
N ALA A 123 -17.17 -5.00 0.82
CA ALA A 123 -16.08 -4.03 0.77
C ALA A 123 -15.83 -3.56 -0.69
N ALA A 124 -15.73 -4.49 -1.64
CA ALA A 124 -15.50 -4.21 -3.05
C ALA A 124 -16.57 -3.29 -3.65
N THR A 125 -17.85 -3.61 -3.44
CA THR A 125 -18.97 -2.77 -3.90
C THR A 125 -18.99 -1.38 -3.25
N SER A 126 -18.55 -1.26 -2.00
CA SER A 126 -18.41 0.03 -1.30
C SER A 126 -17.25 0.87 -1.86
N ILE A 127 -16.09 0.25 -2.11
CA ILE A 127 -14.91 0.87 -2.73
C ILE A 127 -15.23 1.32 -4.16
N SER A 128 -15.82 0.44 -4.97
CA SER A 128 -16.22 0.72 -6.36
C SER A 128 -17.10 1.95 -6.46
N ARG A 129 -18.12 2.06 -5.59
CA ARG A 129 -19.02 3.23 -5.55
C ARG A 129 -18.35 4.50 -5.06
N ARG A 130 -17.45 4.40 -4.08
CA ARG A 130 -16.73 5.54 -3.49
C ARG A 130 -15.74 6.16 -4.48
N PHE A 131 -14.96 5.31 -5.15
CA PHE A 131 -13.87 5.72 -6.05
C PHE A 131 -14.24 5.69 -7.53
N ARG A 132 -15.49 5.30 -7.87
CA ARG A 132 -16.05 5.20 -9.23
C ARG A 132 -15.30 4.23 -10.14
N LEU A 133 -14.85 3.11 -9.56
CA LEU A 133 -14.15 2.04 -10.27
C LEU A 133 -15.12 0.98 -10.77
N SER A 134 -14.63 0.02 -11.57
CA SER A 134 -15.37 -1.22 -11.81
C SER A 134 -15.43 -2.07 -10.53
N TYR A 135 -16.30 -3.08 -10.54
CA TYR A 135 -16.37 -4.05 -9.43
C TYR A 135 -15.04 -4.80 -9.23
N TRP A 136 -14.35 -5.14 -10.33
CA TRP A 136 -13.13 -5.95 -10.31
C TRP A 136 -11.98 -5.18 -9.65
N ASP A 137 -11.75 -3.94 -10.08
CA ASP A 137 -10.83 -2.97 -9.45
C ASP A 137 -11.13 -2.80 -7.94
N GLY A 138 -12.42 -2.68 -7.60
CA GLY A 138 -12.87 -2.60 -6.21
C GLY A 138 -12.60 -3.88 -5.41
N ALA A 139 -12.64 -5.05 -6.04
CA ALA A 139 -12.35 -6.34 -5.43
C ALA A 139 -10.85 -6.55 -5.18
N ILE A 140 -9.98 -6.13 -6.11
CA ILE A 140 -8.53 -6.06 -5.91
C ILE A 140 -8.19 -5.23 -4.67
N LEU A 141 -8.70 -4.00 -4.61
CA LEU A 141 -8.48 -3.10 -3.47
C LEU A 141 -9.08 -3.65 -2.17
N ALA A 142 -10.25 -4.30 -2.21
CA ALA A 142 -10.87 -4.92 -1.04
C ALA A 142 -10.03 -6.09 -0.51
N ALA A 143 -9.53 -6.96 -1.39
CA ALA A 143 -8.69 -8.09 -1.01
C ALA A 143 -7.36 -7.63 -0.39
N ALA A 144 -6.69 -6.66 -1.03
CA ALA A 144 -5.48 -6.02 -0.52
C ALA A 144 -5.67 -5.46 0.90
N ARG A 145 -6.76 -4.72 1.14
CA ARG A 145 -7.09 -4.16 2.47
C ARG A 145 -7.41 -5.24 3.50
N THR A 146 -8.06 -6.34 3.09
CA THR A 146 -8.39 -7.46 4.00
C THR A 146 -7.14 -8.16 4.52
N LEU A 147 -6.12 -8.32 3.66
CA LEU A 147 -4.81 -8.85 4.03
C LEU A 147 -3.89 -7.83 4.74
N GLY A 148 -4.33 -6.57 4.90
CA GLY A 148 -3.54 -5.51 5.53
C GLY A 148 -2.38 -4.99 4.67
N CYS A 149 -2.47 -5.11 3.35
CA CYS A 149 -1.45 -4.60 2.42
C CYS A 149 -1.38 -3.06 2.43
N ASP A 150 -0.19 -2.49 2.21
CA ASP A 150 0.01 -1.02 2.12
C ASP A 150 0.12 -0.49 0.68
N ALA A 151 0.23 -1.39 -0.30
CA ALA A 151 0.25 -1.09 -1.73
C ALA A 151 -0.35 -2.23 -2.57
N VAL A 152 -0.76 -1.88 -3.79
CA VAL A 152 -1.11 -2.80 -4.89
C VAL A 152 -0.17 -2.54 -6.07
N TYR A 153 0.36 -3.61 -6.67
CA TYR A 153 1.02 -3.55 -7.97
C TYR A 153 0.01 -3.80 -9.08
N SER A 154 -0.24 -2.80 -9.94
CA SER A 154 -1.22 -2.84 -11.03
C SER A 154 -0.90 -1.81 -12.11
N GLU A 155 -1.07 -2.19 -13.38
CA GLU A 155 -1.02 -1.27 -14.54
C GLU A 155 -2.37 -0.54 -14.76
N ASP A 156 -3.49 -1.18 -14.43
CA ASP A 156 -4.84 -0.69 -14.76
C ASP A 156 -5.41 0.30 -13.73
N LEU A 157 -4.92 0.26 -12.48
CA LEU A 157 -5.32 1.18 -11.41
C LEU A 157 -4.47 2.47 -11.42
N SER A 158 -5.07 3.60 -11.05
CA SER A 158 -4.38 4.89 -11.05
C SER A 158 -3.41 5.03 -9.87
N SER A 159 -2.12 5.19 -10.16
CA SER A 159 -1.05 5.48 -9.18
C SER A 159 -1.10 6.91 -8.61
N GLU A 160 -1.88 7.82 -9.21
CA GLU A 160 -2.07 9.19 -8.73
C GLU A 160 -3.09 9.30 -7.57
N GLN A 161 -3.84 8.23 -7.30
CA GLN A 161 -4.95 8.22 -6.33
C GLN A 161 -4.61 7.41 -5.07
N ASP A 162 -4.97 7.94 -3.91
CA ASP A 162 -4.97 7.20 -2.63
C ASP A 162 -6.34 6.53 -2.40
N TYR A 163 -6.33 5.23 -2.11
CA TYR A 163 -7.53 4.42 -1.90
C TYR A 163 -7.79 4.14 -0.42
N ASP A 164 -7.86 5.22 0.38
CA ASP A 164 -7.91 5.23 1.85
C ASP A 164 -6.66 4.63 2.52
N GLY A 165 -5.48 5.11 2.14
CA GLY A 165 -4.17 4.67 2.64
C GLY A 165 -3.58 3.45 1.93
N LEU A 166 -4.32 2.86 0.98
CA LEU A 166 -3.80 1.85 0.06
C LEU A 166 -3.26 2.55 -1.20
N ARG A 167 -1.97 2.39 -1.47
CA ARG A 167 -1.27 2.99 -2.61
C ARG A 167 -1.33 2.07 -3.83
N VAL A 168 -1.29 2.64 -5.02
CA VAL A 168 -1.09 1.87 -6.26
C VAL A 168 0.28 2.19 -6.84
N ILE A 169 0.97 1.17 -7.34
CA ILE A 169 2.29 1.25 -7.97
C ILE A 169 2.18 0.52 -9.30
N ASP A 170 2.48 1.19 -10.41
CA ASP A 170 2.67 0.53 -11.69
C ASP A 170 4.15 0.04 -11.74
N PRO A 171 4.41 -1.28 -11.79
CA PRO A 171 5.77 -1.82 -11.82
C PRO A 171 6.45 -1.73 -13.20
N PHE A 172 5.79 -1.12 -14.20
CA PHE A 172 6.25 -1.04 -15.58
C PHE A 172 6.60 0.38 -16.06
N THR A 173 6.44 1.42 -15.22
CA THR A 173 6.66 2.83 -15.63
C THR A 173 8.12 3.29 -15.74
N ASP A 174 9.07 2.56 -15.16
CA ASP A 174 10.51 2.89 -15.15
C ASP A 174 11.33 2.09 -16.20
N GLN A 175 10.69 1.65 -17.30
CA GLN A 175 11.31 0.84 -18.37
C GLN A 175 11.80 1.67 -19.58
#